data_AF-A0A9P8F598-F1
#
_entry.id   AF-A0A9P8F598-F1
#
_cell.length_a   1.000
_cell.length_b   1.000
_cell.length_c   1.000
_cell.angle_alpha   90.00
_cell.angle_beta   90.00
_cell.angle_gamma   90.00
#
_symmetry.space_group_name_H-M   'P 1'
#
loop_
_entity.id
_entity.type
_entity.pdbx_description
1 polymer ?
#
loop_
_entity_poly.entity_id
_entity_poly.type
_entity_poly.pdbx_seq_one_letter_code
_entity_poly.pdbx_strand_id
1 'polypeptide(L)'
;VQELMRLISQLRGFPSHESKDIYGLDKVLELHTLEINWCNQESDPAANEIADVPSETKQTFKDVVDSISAAARQFAKADNPL
;
A
#
# COMPACT_ATOMS: atom_id res chain seq x y z
N VAL A 1 7.47 -14.20 0.11
CA VAL A 1 7.18 -13.66 -1.24
C VAL A 1 5.72 -13.84 -1.64
N GLN A 2 5.14 -15.05 -1.59
CA GLN A 2 3.71 -15.27 -1.96
C GLN A 2 2.71 -14.37 -1.20
N GLU A 3 2.91 -14.17 0.11
CA GLU A 3 2.02 -13.33 0.92
C GLU A 3 2.08 -11.85 0.51
N LEU A 4 3.27 -11.33 0.22
CA LEU A 4 3.46 -9.97 -0.29
C LEU A 4 2.75 -9.80 -1.64
N MET A 5 2.93 -10.74 -2.57
CA MET A 5 2.26 -10.70 -3.88
C MET A 5 0.73 -10.74 -3.76
N ARG A 6 0.20 -11.51 -2.79
CA ARG A 6 -1.24 -11.56 -2.47
C ARG A 6 -1.76 -10.22 -1.94
N LEU A 7 -1.01 -9.56 -1.06
CA LEU A 7 -1.35 -8.24 -0.50
C LEU A 7 -1.29 -7.14 -1.57
N ILE A 8 -0.24 -7.16 -2.40
CA ILE A 8 -0.05 -6.24 -3.52
C ILE A 8 -1.18 -6.38 -4.54
N SER A 9 -1.58 -7.61 -4.85
CA SER A 9 -2.69 -7.87 -5.79
C SER A 9 -4.02 -7.29 -5.29
N GLN A 10 -4.22 -7.20 -3.98
CA GLN A 10 -5.42 -6.57 -3.38
C GLN A 10 -5.39 -5.04 -3.52
N LEU A 11 -4.21 -4.43 -3.51
CA LEU A 11 -4.04 -3.00 -3.73
C LEU A 11 -4.14 -2.60 -5.21
N ARG A 12 -4.11 -3.57 -6.12
CA ARG A 12 -4.20 -3.28 -7.55
C ARG A 12 -5.59 -2.72 -7.88
N GLY A 13 -5.64 -1.47 -8.33
CA GLY A 13 -6.89 -0.75 -8.58
C GLY A 13 -7.43 -0.01 -7.36
N PHE A 14 -6.69 0.02 -6.25
CA PHE A 14 -6.95 0.98 -5.19
C PHE A 14 -6.58 2.38 -5.67
N PRO A 15 -7.39 3.39 -5.32
CA PRO A 15 -7.12 4.74 -5.75
C PRO A 15 -5.85 5.30 -5.12
N SER A 16 -5.18 6.19 -5.82
CA SER A 16 -4.05 6.96 -5.31
C SER A 16 -4.36 8.45 -5.42
N HIS A 17 -3.76 9.28 -4.58
CA HIS A 17 -3.93 10.72 -4.68
C HIS A 17 -2.63 11.44 -4.33
N GLU A 18 -2.17 12.30 -5.23
CA GLU A 18 -0.86 12.96 -5.13
C GLU A 18 -0.62 13.81 -3.87
N SER A 19 -1.67 14.43 -3.33
CA SER A 19 -1.55 15.41 -2.23
C SER A 19 -2.46 15.13 -1.03
N LYS A 20 -3.41 14.20 -1.15
CA LYS A 20 -4.35 13.90 -0.06
C LYS A 20 -4.13 12.49 0.45
N ASP A 21 -4.07 12.36 1.76
CA ASP A 21 -4.19 11.07 2.41
C ASP A 21 -5.67 10.64 2.43
N ILE A 22 -6.09 10.01 1.33
CA ILE A 22 -7.45 9.47 1.17
C ILE A 22 -7.73 8.29 2.10
N TYR A 23 -6.69 7.71 2.70
CA TYR A 23 -6.77 6.57 3.61
C TYR A 23 -6.75 6.97 5.09
N GLY A 24 -6.33 8.19 5.41
CA GLY A 24 -6.26 8.71 6.77
C GLY A 24 -5.27 7.96 7.67
N LEU A 25 -4.24 7.34 7.07
CA LEU A 25 -3.23 6.55 7.79
C LEU A 25 -1.92 7.31 8.01
N ASP A 26 -1.72 8.45 7.35
CA ASP A 26 -0.47 9.19 7.31
C ASP A 26 0.73 8.29 6.93
N LYS A 27 0.49 7.44 5.92
CA LYS A 27 1.46 6.48 5.38
C LYS A 27 1.50 6.55 3.86
N VAL A 28 2.72 6.52 3.36
CA VAL A 28 3.02 6.37 1.94
C VAL A 28 3.43 4.92 1.70
N LEU A 29 2.75 4.25 0.78
CA LEU A 29 3.09 2.92 0.32
C LEU A 29 3.40 3.00 -1.16
N GLU A 30 4.64 2.67 -1.48
CA GLU A 30 5.17 2.64 -2.82
C GLU A 30 5.68 1.23 -3.12
N LEU A 31 5.20 0.67 -4.24
CA LEU A 31 5.43 -0.71 -4.65
C LEU A 31 6.02 -0.72 -6.05
N HIS A 32 7.34 -0.94 -6.12
CA HIS A 32 8.08 -1.16 -7.35
C HIS A 32 8.49 -2.61 -7.45
N THR A 33 7.70 -3.40 -8.17
CA THR A 33 8.03 -4.81 -8.48
C THR A 33 8.04 -5.02 -9.98
N LEU A 34 8.53 -6.18 -10.42
CA LEU A 34 8.52 -6.55 -11.84
C LEU A 34 7.10 -6.63 -12.44
N GLU A 35 6.08 -6.80 -11.60
CA GLU A 35 4.69 -7.05 -12.01
C GLU A 35 3.74 -5.88 -11.71
N ILE A 36 4.11 -5.00 -10.77
CA ILE A 36 3.33 -3.83 -10.38
C ILE A 36 4.24 -2.63 -10.16
N ASN A 37 3.78 -1.48 -10.64
CA ASN A 37 4.25 -0.18 -10.22
C ASN A 37 3.02 0.57 -9.68
N TRP A 38 2.98 0.83 -8.38
CA TRP A 38 1.85 1.49 -7.73
C TRP A 38 2.30 2.28 -6.52
N CYS A 39 1.77 3.50 -6.38
CA CYS A 39 2.01 4.37 -5.23
C CYS A 39 0.71 5.05 -4.81
N ASN A 40 0.41 5.05 -3.51
CA ASN A 40 -0.81 5.70 -2.99
C ASN A 40 -0.76 7.23 -3.07
N GLN A 41 0.41 7.82 -3.36
CA GLN A 41 0.63 9.25 -3.62
C GLN A 41 0.93 9.55 -5.09
N GLU A 42 0.52 8.69 -6.01
CA GLU A 42 0.58 9.00 -7.44
C GLU A 42 -0.65 9.83 -7.86
N SER A 43 -0.49 10.66 -8.90
CA SER A 43 -1.60 11.39 -9.51
C SER A 43 -2.39 10.42 -10.39
N ASP A 44 -3.46 9.86 -9.85
CA ASP A 44 -4.43 9.07 -10.61
C ASP A 44 -5.56 10.00 -11.13
N PRO A 45 -5.81 10.05 -12.44
CA PRO A 45 -6.93 10.81 -13.01
C PRO A 45 -8.29 10.48 -12.38
N ALA A 46 -8.49 9.24 -11.93
CA ALA A 46 -9.70 8.78 -11.25
C ALA A 46 -9.77 9.27 -9.79
N ALA A 47 -8.66 9.70 -9.19
CA ALA A 47 -8.61 10.19 -7.80
C ALA A 47 -9.47 11.42 -7.57
N ASN A 48 -9.58 12.28 -8.59
CA ASN A 48 -10.36 13.51 -8.52
C ASN A 48 -11.86 13.25 -8.40
N GLU A 49 -12.32 12.05 -8.77
CA GLU A 49 -13.74 11.64 -8.66
C GLU A 49 -14.05 10.94 -7.34
N ILE A 50 -13.03 10.62 -6.54
CA ILE A 50 -13.18 9.84 -5.31
C ILE A 50 -13.43 10.80 -4.16
N ALA A 51 -14.70 11.09 -3.94
CA ALA A 51 -15.16 11.95 -2.85
C ALA A 51 -14.92 11.30 -1.47
N ASP A 52 -15.02 9.96 -1.37
CA ASP A 52 -14.71 9.21 -0.17
C ASP A 52 -14.33 7.76 -0.52
N VAL A 53 -13.29 7.24 0.15
CA VAL A 53 -12.89 5.83 0.06
C VAL A 53 -13.66 5.04 1.13
N PRO A 54 -14.32 3.92 0.78
CA PRO A 54 -15.04 3.09 1.74
C PRO A 54 -14.16 2.68 2.93
N SER A 55 -14.76 2.60 4.12
CA SER A 55 -14.06 2.17 5.34
C SER A 55 -13.43 0.78 5.22
N GLU A 56 -14.05 -0.12 4.47
CA GLU A 56 -13.49 -1.44 4.15
C GLU A 56 -12.18 -1.32 3.37
N THR A 57 -12.14 -0.49 2.33
CA THR A 57 -10.92 -0.23 1.53
C THR A 57 -9.82 0.43 2.38
N LYS A 58 -10.19 1.38 3.25
CA LYS A 58 -9.25 1.99 4.20
C LYS A 58 -8.66 0.95 5.15
N GLN A 59 -9.49 0.05 5.66
CA GLN A 59 -9.06 -1.04 6.54
C GLN A 59 -8.15 -2.02 5.79
N THR A 60 -8.49 -2.42 4.57
CA THR A 60 -7.63 -3.28 3.75
C THR A 60 -6.28 -2.62 3.47
N PHE A 61 -6.25 -1.33 3.12
CA PHE A 61 -5.00 -0.60 2.91
C PHE A 61 -4.15 -0.60 4.19
N LYS A 62 -4.77 -0.36 5.35
CA LYS A 62 -4.10 -0.43 6.65
C LYS A 62 -3.50 -1.80 6.92
N ASP A 63 -4.28 -2.86 6.74
CA ASP A 63 -3.83 -4.24 6.99
C ASP A 63 -2.68 -4.64 6.07
N VAL A 64 -2.69 -4.17 4.81
CA VAL A 64 -1.59 -4.38 3.87
C VAL A 64 -0.34 -3.61 4.32
N VAL A 65 -0.45 -2.32 4.63
CA VAL A 65 0.69 -1.50 5.10
C VAL A 65 1.32 -2.10 6.36
N ASP A 66 0.50 -2.51 7.32
CA ASP A 66 0.95 -3.13 8.56
C ASP A 66 1.62 -4.48 8.30
N SER A 67 1.06 -5.31 7.42
CA SER A 67 1.63 -6.61 7.05
C SER A 67 2.97 -6.47 6.33
N ILE A 68 3.08 -5.53 5.40
CA ILE A 68 4.34 -5.21 4.70
C ILE A 68 5.38 -4.70 5.70
N SER A 69 4.99 -3.78 6.59
CA SER A 69 5.87 -3.25 7.63
C SER A 69 6.34 -4.34 8.60
N ALA A 70 5.46 -5.27 8.97
CA ALA A 70 5.79 -6.41 9.80
C ALA A 70 6.77 -7.37 9.09
N ALA A 71 6.51 -7.68 7.82
CA ALA A 71 7.41 -8.50 7.00
C ALA A 71 8.78 -7.83 6.86
N ALA A 72 8.84 -6.53 6.54
CA ALA A 72 10.08 -5.77 6.45
C ALA A 72 10.88 -5.82 7.76
N ARG A 73 10.23 -5.72 8.93
CA ARG A 73 10.88 -5.88 10.24
C ARG A 73 11.41 -7.29 10.47
N GLN A 74 10.72 -8.33 10.00
CA GLN A 74 11.20 -9.71 10.09
C GLN A 74 12.43 -9.94 9.21
N PHE A 75 12.41 -9.43 7.97
CA PHE A 75 13.57 -9.47 7.08
C PHE A 75 14.74 -8.66 7.65
N ALA A 76 14.52 -7.45 8.16
CA ALA A 76 15.58 -6.66 8.79
C ALA A 76 16.21 -7.35 10.02
N LYS A 77 15.45 -8.17 10.76
CA LYS A 77 15.99 -9.01 11.83
C LYS A 77 16.77 -10.22 11.30
N ALA A 78 16.37 -10.79 10.16
CA ALA A 78 17.04 -11.92 9.53
C ALA A 78 18.32 -11.52 8.77
N ASP A 79 18.38 -10.29 8.24
CA ASP A 79 19.54 -9.69 7.57
C ASP A 79 20.57 -9.10 8.54
N ASN A 80 20.29 -9.13 9.85
CA ASN A 80 21.28 -8.85 10.89
C ASN A 80 21.70 -10.15 11.63
N PRO A 81 22.36 -11.11 10.95
CA PRO A 81 23.10 -12.13 11.66
C PRO A 81 24.34 -11.44 12.25
N LEU A 82 24.24 -11.05 13.52
CA LEU A 82 25.43 -10.88 14.36
C LEU A 82 26.15 -12.23 14.50
#